data_AF-A0A329TD87-F1
#
_entry.id   AF-A0A329TD87-F1
#
_cell.length_a   1.000
_cell.length_b   1.000
_cell.length_c   1.000
_cell.angle_alpha   90.00
_cell.angle_beta   90.00
_cell.angle_gamma   90.00
#
_symmetry.space_group_name_H-M   'P 1'
#
loop_
_entity.id
_entity.type
_entity.pdbx_description
1 polymer ?
#
loop_
_entity_poly.entity_id
_entity_poly.type
_entity_poly.pdbx_seq_one_letter_code
_entity_poly.pdbx_strand_id
1 'polypeptide(L)'
;MDIDDWPRPSEDELPDMYEDIDEMVQTAEITLRDHFEIADGKDERIQFGKASSEDFLAAIDADHGSMIALFQKVAGLPDREFERQYGVRGIGSRFRDRKTSLKDVEDAKKFADALAELMPESLSLEATLYSFYKAWEGDQRRFYRMRYESEFLEFLNEEGYNATKGNSLPGEPDIVIPESEPKEIIGEIRVIQQKDKQKRFKEFRTEAHEAHQNFDNIHFVVVANLGRQYLEDHGRETVRGEITKQETSEIDAVFFHDEREDFIKQLESWGVTKDQQQSLSDLE
;
A
#
# COMPACT_ATOMS: atom_id res chain seq x y z
N MET A 1 -16.65 15.74 -15.32
CA MET A 1 -16.34 14.38 -15.81
C MET A 1 -16.47 13.47 -14.61
N ASP A 2 -17.06 12.28 -14.75
CA ASP A 2 -17.19 11.37 -13.62
C ASP A 2 -15.81 10.76 -13.27
N ILE A 3 -15.56 10.43 -12.01
CA ILE A 3 -14.30 9.79 -11.57
C ILE A 3 -14.12 8.42 -12.25
N ASP A 4 -15.24 7.78 -12.57
CA ASP A 4 -15.32 6.51 -13.30
C ASP A 4 -14.82 6.62 -14.75
N ASP A 5 -14.78 7.83 -15.31
CA ASP A 5 -14.29 8.07 -16.69
C ASP A 5 -12.75 8.20 -16.75
N TRP A 6 -12.05 8.27 -15.61
CA TRP A 6 -10.60 8.47 -15.58
C TRP A 6 -9.81 7.20 -15.92
N PRO A 7 -8.66 7.26 -16.61
CA PRO A 7 -7.90 6.05 -16.96
C PRO A 7 -7.36 5.29 -15.74
N ARG A 8 -7.76 4.01 -15.62
CA ARG A 8 -7.41 3.07 -14.52
C ARG A 8 -6.58 1.87 -15.02
N PRO A 9 -5.32 2.07 -15.41
CA PRO A 9 -4.50 1.04 -16.06
C PRO A 9 -4.16 -0.19 -15.21
N SER A 10 -4.42 -0.15 -13.90
CA SER A 10 -4.14 -1.26 -12.97
C SER A 10 -5.39 -1.71 -12.21
N GLU A 11 -6.60 -1.32 -12.63
CA GLU A 11 -7.86 -1.59 -11.92
C GLU A 11 -8.05 -3.09 -11.66
N ASP A 12 -7.82 -3.90 -12.68
CA ASP A 12 -7.89 -5.36 -12.60
C ASP A 12 -6.82 -5.97 -11.67
N GLU A 13 -5.68 -5.29 -11.49
CA GLU A 13 -4.54 -5.76 -10.69
C GLU A 13 -4.65 -5.35 -9.21
N LEU A 14 -5.22 -4.17 -8.94
CA LEU A 14 -5.24 -3.53 -7.61
C LEU A 14 -6.60 -2.87 -7.32
N PRO A 15 -7.72 -3.62 -7.35
CA PRO A 15 -9.06 -3.05 -7.20
C PRO A 15 -9.22 -2.26 -5.89
N ASP A 16 -8.77 -2.82 -4.77
CA ASP A 16 -8.84 -2.19 -3.44
C ASP A 16 -8.10 -0.84 -3.39
N MET A 17 -6.98 -0.71 -4.13
CA MET A 17 -6.25 0.56 -4.22
C MET A 17 -7.08 1.63 -4.94
N TYR A 18 -7.85 1.25 -5.96
CA TYR A 18 -8.72 2.19 -6.67
C TYR A 18 -9.94 2.58 -5.84
N GLU A 19 -10.53 1.64 -5.09
CA GLU A 19 -11.59 1.95 -4.12
C GLU A 19 -11.11 2.97 -3.06
N ASP A 20 -9.92 2.75 -2.49
CA ASP A 20 -9.30 3.67 -1.54
C ASP A 20 -9.07 5.07 -2.16
N ILE A 21 -8.58 5.13 -3.40
CA ILE A 21 -8.34 6.39 -4.11
C ILE A 21 -9.65 7.12 -4.39
N ASP A 22 -10.68 6.40 -4.81
CA ASP A 22 -11.98 6.98 -5.13
C ASP A 22 -12.59 7.65 -3.89
N GLU A 23 -12.54 6.98 -2.73
CA GLU A 23 -13.00 7.56 -1.46
C GLU A 23 -12.20 8.82 -1.08
N MET A 24 -10.87 8.79 -1.22
CA MET A 24 -10.01 9.95 -0.94
C MET A 24 -10.31 11.12 -1.87
N VAL A 25 -10.52 10.88 -3.16
CA VAL A 25 -10.83 11.94 -4.12
C VAL A 25 -12.21 12.52 -3.88
N GLN A 26 -13.22 11.70 -3.57
CA GLN A 26 -14.56 12.16 -3.22
C GLN A 26 -14.51 13.04 -1.95
N THR A 27 -13.80 12.59 -0.92
CA THR A 27 -13.63 13.34 0.33
C THR A 27 -12.89 14.66 0.09
N ALA A 28 -11.85 14.64 -0.75
CA ALA A 28 -11.12 15.85 -1.13
C ALA A 28 -12.00 16.83 -1.93
N GLU A 29 -12.84 16.35 -2.85
CA GLU A 29 -13.78 17.20 -3.58
C GLU A 29 -14.77 17.87 -2.65
N ILE A 30 -15.41 17.10 -1.75
CA ILE A 30 -16.36 17.63 -0.77
C ILE A 30 -15.68 18.69 0.09
N THR A 31 -14.50 18.39 0.62
CA THR A 31 -13.75 19.30 1.48
C THR A 31 -13.34 20.58 0.74
N LEU A 32 -12.95 20.48 -0.53
CA LEU A 32 -12.65 21.64 -1.36
C LEU A 32 -13.90 22.52 -1.57
N ARG A 33 -15.06 21.91 -1.80
CA ARG A 33 -16.34 22.62 -1.98
C ARG A 33 -16.82 23.28 -0.69
N ASP A 34 -16.58 22.67 0.46
CA ASP A 34 -17.03 23.19 1.76
C ASP A 34 -16.16 24.35 2.27
N HIS A 35 -14.87 24.36 1.93
CA HIS A 35 -13.90 25.29 2.50
C HIS A 35 -13.34 26.35 1.54
N PHE A 36 -13.57 26.21 0.22
CA PHE A 36 -13.06 27.15 -0.77
C PHE A 36 -14.15 27.66 -1.69
N GLU A 37 -14.03 28.92 -2.12
CA GLU A 37 -14.90 29.45 -3.17
C GLU A 37 -14.58 28.75 -4.50
N ILE A 38 -15.61 28.18 -5.11
CA ILE A 38 -15.54 27.59 -6.45
C ILE A 38 -16.37 28.46 -7.38
N ALA A 39 -15.71 29.00 -8.39
CA ALA A 39 -16.37 29.78 -9.41
C ALA A 39 -17.05 28.86 -10.43
N ASP A 40 -18.36 29.04 -10.59
CA ASP A 40 -19.16 28.37 -11.60
C ASP A 40 -18.78 28.86 -13.01
N GLY A 41 -18.77 27.94 -13.96
CA GLY A 41 -18.41 28.24 -15.35
C GLY A 41 -18.39 26.99 -16.21
N LYS A 42 -17.79 27.11 -17.41
CA LYS A 42 -17.58 25.95 -18.28
C LYS A 42 -16.65 24.91 -17.62
N ASP A 43 -15.67 25.41 -16.85
CA ASP A 43 -14.79 24.61 -16.01
C ASP A 43 -14.88 25.20 -14.59
N GLU A 44 -15.25 24.38 -13.60
CA GLU A 44 -15.27 24.80 -12.20
C GLU A 44 -13.84 25.12 -11.72
N ARG A 45 -13.67 26.26 -11.05
CA ARG A 45 -12.34 26.71 -10.59
C ARG A 45 -12.33 27.08 -9.12
N ILE A 46 -11.44 26.44 -8.37
CA ILE A 46 -11.12 26.75 -6.98
C ILE A 46 -10.37 28.09 -6.94
N GLN A 47 -10.81 29.01 -6.08
CA GLN A 47 -10.24 30.35 -5.92
C GLN A 47 -9.29 30.44 -4.73
N PHE A 48 -8.16 29.74 -4.77
CA PHE A 48 -7.18 29.75 -3.66
C PHE A 48 -6.64 31.15 -3.34
N GLY A 49 -6.55 32.07 -4.31
CA GLY A 49 -6.10 33.45 -4.08
C GLY A 49 -7.04 34.28 -3.19
N LYS A 50 -8.25 33.78 -2.93
CA LYS A 50 -9.20 34.38 -1.96
C LYS A 50 -9.18 33.68 -0.60
N ALA A 51 -8.54 32.53 -0.50
CA ALA A 51 -8.48 31.74 0.70
C ALA A 51 -7.41 32.27 1.66
N SER A 52 -7.73 32.23 2.93
CA SER A 52 -6.82 32.52 4.04
C SER A 52 -6.15 31.25 4.54
N SER A 53 -5.09 31.40 5.34
CA SER A 53 -4.49 30.27 6.07
C SER A 53 -5.52 29.53 6.93
N GLU A 54 -6.54 30.21 7.45
CA GLU A 54 -7.59 29.57 8.25
C GLU A 54 -8.45 28.62 7.42
N ASP A 55 -8.71 28.96 6.14
CA ASP A 55 -9.46 28.10 5.23
C ASP A 55 -8.67 26.82 4.89
N PHE A 56 -7.37 26.96 4.63
CA PHE A 56 -6.48 25.82 4.45
C PHE A 56 -6.41 24.94 5.71
N LEU A 57 -6.27 25.54 6.89
CA LEU A 57 -6.23 24.81 8.14
C LEU A 57 -7.55 24.08 8.43
N ALA A 58 -8.69 24.72 8.13
CA ALA A 58 -10.01 24.13 8.31
C ALA A 58 -10.21 22.93 7.38
N ALA A 59 -9.82 23.05 6.11
CA ALA A 59 -9.86 21.94 5.15
C ALA A 59 -8.96 20.79 5.59
N ILE A 60 -7.73 21.08 6.02
CA ILE A 60 -6.82 20.06 6.56
C ILE A 60 -7.48 19.36 7.75
N ASP A 61 -7.99 20.11 8.73
CA ASP A 61 -8.61 19.57 9.95
C ASP A 61 -9.85 18.70 9.68
N ALA A 62 -10.57 18.97 8.58
CA ALA A 62 -11.73 18.19 8.18
C ALA A 62 -11.34 16.80 7.66
N ASP A 63 -10.28 16.71 6.85
CA ASP A 63 -9.72 15.44 6.40
C ASP A 63 -8.20 15.52 6.20
N HIS A 64 -7.44 15.14 7.23
CA HIS A 64 -5.98 15.24 7.21
C HIS A 64 -5.37 14.39 6.09
N GLY A 65 -5.93 13.20 5.87
CA GLY A 65 -5.38 12.19 4.97
C GLY A 65 -5.33 12.66 3.53
N SER A 66 -6.49 13.06 2.98
CA SER A 66 -6.58 13.46 1.58
C SER A 66 -6.10 14.89 1.36
N MET A 67 -6.41 15.83 2.27
CA MET A 67 -6.11 17.24 2.04
C MET A 67 -4.62 17.56 2.12
N ILE A 68 -3.87 16.93 3.05
CA ILE A 68 -2.42 17.11 3.09
C ILE A 68 -1.79 16.60 1.80
N ALA A 69 -2.17 15.40 1.35
CA ALA A 69 -1.64 14.80 0.14
C ALA A 69 -1.96 15.63 -1.10
N LEU A 70 -3.20 16.11 -1.22
CA LEU A 70 -3.63 16.99 -2.30
C LEU A 70 -2.85 18.30 -2.30
N PHE A 71 -2.76 19.00 -1.16
CA PHE A 71 -2.07 20.29 -1.10
C PHE A 71 -0.57 20.18 -1.36
N GLN A 72 0.10 19.15 -0.86
CA GLN A 72 1.50 18.89 -1.21
C GLN A 72 1.68 18.67 -2.70
N LYS A 73 0.73 17.96 -3.33
CA LYS A 73 0.76 17.73 -4.78
C LYS A 73 0.59 19.03 -5.57
N VAL A 74 -0.37 19.87 -5.18
CA VAL A 74 -0.65 21.14 -5.87
C VAL A 74 0.48 22.15 -5.66
N ALA A 75 1.00 22.28 -4.44
CA ALA A 75 2.13 23.14 -4.11
C ALA A 75 3.45 22.64 -4.75
N GLY A 76 3.51 21.36 -5.15
CA GLY A 76 4.67 20.76 -5.80
C GLY A 76 5.86 20.57 -4.87
N LEU A 77 5.65 20.54 -3.55
CA LEU A 77 6.70 20.43 -2.54
C LEU A 77 6.53 19.15 -1.71
N PRO A 78 7.54 18.26 -1.63
CA PRO A 78 7.53 17.14 -0.69
C PRO A 78 7.83 17.60 0.75
N ASP A 79 7.58 16.73 1.74
CA ASP A 79 7.84 16.97 3.18
C ASP A 79 9.20 17.62 3.46
N ARG A 80 10.26 17.12 2.81
CA ARG A 80 11.63 17.63 2.98
C ARG A 80 11.80 19.08 2.55
N GLU A 81 11.07 19.51 1.52
CA GLU A 81 11.13 20.88 1.05
C GLU A 81 10.30 21.82 1.92
N PHE A 82 9.16 21.36 2.44
CA PHE A 82 8.41 22.10 3.46
C PHE A 82 9.22 22.29 4.75
N GLU A 83 9.94 21.27 5.20
CA GLU A 83 10.84 21.41 6.35
C GLU A 83 11.96 22.41 6.07
N ARG A 84 12.60 22.31 4.89
CA ARG A 84 13.74 23.16 4.52
C ARG A 84 13.35 24.64 4.39
N GLN A 85 12.21 24.92 3.76
CA GLN A 85 11.82 26.28 3.38
C GLN A 85 10.91 26.95 4.41
N TYR A 86 10.04 26.18 5.05
CA TYR A 86 8.98 26.70 5.93
C TYR A 86 9.10 26.17 7.37
N GLY A 87 10.09 25.31 7.66
CA GLY A 87 10.31 24.75 8.99
C GLY A 87 9.23 23.78 9.46
N VAL A 88 8.40 23.28 8.53
CA VAL A 88 7.29 22.38 8.86
C VAL A 88 7.74 20.93 8.82
N ARG A 89 7.67 20.22 9.95
CA ARG A 89 8.26 18.88 10.08
C ARG A 89 7.25 17.75 9.99
N GLY A 90 7.49 16.83 9.04
CA GLY A 90 6.84 15.53 8.97
C GLY A 90 5.32 15.62 8.78
N ILE A 91 4.85 16.49 7.90
CA ILE A 91 3.43 16.73 7.67
C ILE A 91 2.76 15.45 7.19
N GLY A 92 3.35 14.80 6.18
CA GLY A 92 2.81 13.58 5.60
C GLY A 92 2.79 12.39 6.55
N SER A 93 3.74 12.26 7.48
CA SER A 93 3.85 11.12 8.40
C SER A 93 3.23 11.36 9.78
N ARG A 94 3.18 12.60 10.27
CA ARG A 94 2.67 12.91 11.62
C ARG A 94 1.18 13.22 11.65
N PHE A 95 0.62 13.69 10.54
CA PHE A 95 -0.75 14.21 10.50
C PHE A 95 -1.71 13.31 9.74
N ARG A 96 -1.22 12.55 8.74
CA ARG A 96 -2.06 11.70 7.89
C ARG A 96 -2.94 10.73 8.69
N ASP A 97 -2.36 10.02 9.66
CA ASP A 97 -3.10 8.99 10.44
C ASP A 97 -3.66 9.54 11.76
N ARG A 98 -3.56 10.85 11.98
CA ARG A 98 -3.94 11.46 13.24
C ARG A 98 -5.46 11.64 13.30
N LYS A 99 -6.08 11.05 14.32
CA LYS A 99 -7.53 11.14 14.58
C LYS A 99 -7.99 12.36 15.40
N THR A 100 -7.05 13.22 15.81
CA THR A 100 -7.34 14.39 16.64
C THR A 100 -7.13 15.67 15.84
N SER A 101 -7.96 16.67 16.13
CA SER A 101 -7.93 17.98 15.46
C SER A 101 -6.52 18.59 15.42
N LEU A 102 -6.20 19.22 14.30
CA LEU A 102 -4.96 19.92 14.02
C LEU A 102 -5.05 21.44 14.23
N LYS A 103 -6.23 21.97 14.59
CA LYS A 103 -6.45 23.42 14.78
C LYS A 103 -5.49 24.10 15.75
N ASP A 104 -4.97 23.40 16.74
CA ASP A 104 -4.02 23.93 17.72
C ASP A 104 -2.58 23.45 17.53
N VAL A 105 -2.30 22.77 16.42
CA VAL A 105 -0.98 22.23 16.12
C VAL A 105 -0.17 23.27 15.37
N GLU A 106 0.92 23.75 15.98
CA GLU A 106 1.77 24.82 15.43
C GLU A 106 2.29 24.48 14.01
N ASP A 107 2.75 23.25 13.81
CA ASP A 107 3.23 22.78 12.51
C ASP A 107 2.10 22.74 11.46
N ALA A 108 0.85 22.44 11.83
CA ALA A 108 -0.28 22.49 10.91
C ALA A 108 -0.66 23.93 10.53
N LYS A 109 -0.58 24.87 11.48
CA LYS A 109 -0.76 26.31 11.22
C LYS A 109 0.31 26.82 10.24
N LYS A 110 1.59 26.50 10.49
CA LYS A 110 2.70 26.87 9.58
C LYS A 110 2.53 26.25 8.19
N PHE A 111 2.01 25.03 8.11
CA PHE A 111 1.71 24.43 6.81
C PHE A 111 0.63 25.21 6.07
N ALA A 112 -0.47 25.54 6.74
CA ALA A 112 -1.56 26.31 6.15
C ALA A 112 -1.11 27.71 5.71
N ASP A 113 -0.24 28.37 6.49
CA ASP A 113 0.39 29.64 6.11
C ASP A 113 1.26 29.50 4.85
N ALA A 114 2.06 28.45 4.77
CA ALA A 114 2.87 28.17 3.58
C ALA A 114 1.99 27.91 2.34
N LEU A 115 0.86 27.21 2.51
CA LEU A 115 -0.09 26.96 1.42
C LEU A 115 -0.74 28.27 0.93
N ALA A 116 -1.15 29.16 1.83
CA ALA A 116 -1.70 30.46 1.45
C ALA A 116 -0.71 31.29 0.62
N GLU A 117 0.60 31.13 0.83
CA GLU A 117 1.65 31.77 0.03
C GLU A 117 1.92 31.07 -1.31
N LEU A 118 1.90 29.73 -1.33
CA LEU A 118 2.37 28.92 -2.46
C LEU A 118 1.30 28.60 -3.50
N MET A 119 0.02 28.57 -3.09
CA MET A 119 -1.05 28.11 -3.95
C MET A 119 -1.32 29.14 -5.07
N PRO A 120 -1.60 28.70 -6.31
CA PRO A 120 -1.88 29.61 -7.41
C PRO A 120 -3.22 30.32 -7.19
N GLU A 121 -3.41 31.50 -7.80
CA GLU A 121 -4.65 32.28 -7.61
C GLU A 121 -5.94 31.48 -7.89
N SER A 122 -5.93 30.65 -8.95
CA SER A 122 -7.03 29.72 -9.21
C SER A 122 -6.56 28.46 -9.94
N LEU A 123 -7.28 27.37 -9.72
CA LEU A 123 -7.03 26.07 -10.34
C LEU A 123 -8.34 25.41 -10.76
N SER A 124 -8.32 24.66 -11.86
CA SER A 124 -9.48 23.83 -12.22
C SER A 124 -9.69 22.76 -11.15
N LEU A 125 -10.93 22.59 -10.70
CA LEU A 125 -11.28 21.54 -9.73
C LEU A 125 -10.97 20.16 -10.31
N GLU A 126 -11.46 19.88 -11.53
CA GLU A 126 -11.20 18.63 -12.25
C GLU A 126 -9.70 18.35 -12.41
N ALA A 127 -8.91 19.34 -12.86
CA ALA A 127 -7.48 19.15 -13.04
C ALA A 127 -6.75 18.90 -11.71
N THR A 128 -7.20 19.53 -10.62
CA THR A 128 -6.67 19.32 -9.27
C THR A 128 -6.92 17.90 -8.80
N LEU A 129 -8.18 17.45 -8.86
CA LEU A 129 -8.57 16.10 -8.41
C LEU A 129 -7.93 15.02 -9.29
N TYR A 130 -7.91 15.18 -10.61
CA TYR A 130 -7.25 14.23 -11.51
C TYR A 130 -5.74 14.15 -11.26
N SER A 131 -5.07 15.29 -11.04
CA SER A 131 -3.64 15.30 -10.73
C SER A 131 -3.31 14.66 -9.38
N PHE A 132 -4.18 14.85 -8.40
CA PHE A 132 -4.10 14.18 -7.10
C PHE A 132 -4.29 12.66 -7.26
N TYR A 133 -5.35 12.23 -7.96
CA TYR A 133 -5.63 10.83 -8.26
C TYR A 133 -4.43 10.13 -8.91
N LYS A 134 -3.88 10.69 -10.01
CA LYS A 134 -2.75 10.05 -10.71
C LYS A 134 -1.45 10.07 -9.92
N ALA A 135 -1.26 11.05 -9.04
CA ALA A 135 -0.10 11.07 -8.15
C ALA A 135 -0.21 9.99 -7.08
N TRP A 136 -1.38 9.90 -6.43
CA TRP A 136 -1.63 8.91 -5.41
C TRP A 136 -1.61 7.49 -5.99
N GLU A 137 -2.19 7.28 -7.16
CA GLU A 137 -2.10 6.01 -7.90
C GLU A 137 -0.64 5.62 -8.18
N GLY A 138 0.23 6.58 -8.49
CA GLY A 138 1.66 6.33 -8.70
C GLY A 138 2.41 5.98 -7.41
N ASP A 139 2.13 6.70 -6.33
CA ASP A 139 2.75 6.50 -5.02
C ASP A 139 2.26 5.22 -4.36
N GLN A 140 0.95 4.98 -4.33
CA GLN A 140 0.33 3.79 -3.75
C GLN A 140 0.72 2.51 -4.46
N ARG A 141 0.94 2.51 -5.78
CA ARG A 141 1.49 1.33 -6.46
C ARG A 141 2.82 0.84 -5.89
N ARG A 142 3.61 1.71 -5.23
CA ARG A 142 4.84 1.31 -4.52
C ARG A 142 4.56 0.91 -3.08
N PHE A 143 3.65 1.60 -2.40
CA PHE A 143 3.29 1.32 -1.01
C PHE A 143 2.46 0.04 -0.85
N TYR A 144 1.47 -0.22 -1.71
CA TYR A 144 0.69 -1.47 -1.69
C TYR A 144 1.57 -2.71 -1.85
N ARG A 145 2.68 -2.63 -2.60
CA ARG A 145 3.63 -3.75 -2.72
C ARG A 145 4.34 -4.06 -1.41
N MET A 146 4.79 -3.03 -0.69
CA MET A 146 5.46 -3.19 0.61
C MET A 146 4.48 -3.54 1.73
N ARG A 147 3.26 -2.99 1.66
CA ARG A 147 2.18 -3.23 2.62
C ARG A 147 1.65 -4.65 2.52
N TYR A 148 1.46 -5.17 1.30
CA TYR A 148 0.97 -6.53 1.07
C TYR A 148 1.83 -7.61 1.75
N GLU A 149 3.16 -7.47 1.68
CA GLU A 149 4.09 -8.35 2.39
C GLU A 149 3.95 -8.22 3.92
N SER A 150 3.95 -6.98 4.43
CA SER A 150 3.88 -6.73 5.88
C SER A 150 2.56 -7.22 6.48
N GLU A 151 1.43 -6.98 5.79
CA GLU A 151 0.11 -7.45 6.19
C GLU A 151 -0.01 -8.98 6.17
N PHE A 152 0.67 -9.65 5.24
CA PHE A 152 0.68 -11.10 5.20
C PHE A 152 1.46 -11.68 6.38
N LEU A 153 2.59 -11.07 6.75
CA LEU A 153 3.35 -11.46 7.94
C LEU A 153 2.55 -11.18 9.22
N GLU A 154 1.89 -10.02 9.34
CA GLU A 154 1.01 -9.71 10.46
C GLU A 154 -0.12 -10.74 10.59
N PHE A 155 -0.78 -11.08 9.49
CA PHE A 155 -1.81 -12.13 9.45
C PHE A 155 -1.29 -13.48 9.96
N LEU A 156 -0.10 -13.91 9.54
CA LEU A 156 0.50 -15.16 10.03
C LEU A 156 0.77 -15.12 11.53
N ASN A 157 1.26 -13.99 12.05
CA ASN A 157 1.49 -13.80 13.48
C ASN A 157 0.20 -13.82 14.29
N GLU A 158 -0.89 -13.21 13.78
CA GLU A 158 -2.23 -13.28 14.39
C GLU A 158 -2.76 -14.72 14.46
N GLU A 159 -2.44 -15.56 13.46
CA GLU A 159 -2.77 -16.99 13.41
C GLU A 159 -1.82 -17.87 14.26
N GLY A 160 -0.86 -17.25 14.96
CA GLY A 160 0.06 -17.91 15.88
C GLY A 160 1.34 -18.45 15.24
N TYR A 161 1.63 -18.11 13.99
CA TYR A 161 2.90 -18.44 13.33
C TYR A 161 3.87 -17.27 13.45
N ASN A 162 5.00 -17.50 14.12
CA ASN A 162 6.05 -16.50 14.29
C ASN A 162 6.79 -16.24 12.96
N ALA A 163 6.20 -15.36 12.15
CA ALA A 163 6.63 -15.06 10.80
C ALA A 163 7.38 -13.73 10.76
N THR A 164 8.59 -13.74 10.19
CA THR A 164 9.44 -12.56 10.08
C THR A 164 10.10 -12.46 8.71
N LYS A 165 10.64 -11.28 8.38
CA LYS A 165 11.49 -11.09 7.20
C LYS A 165 12.90 -11.62 7.45
N GLY A 166 13.45 -12.34 6.48
CA GLY A 166 14.80 -12.90 6.53
C GLY A 166 15.89 -11.98 6.00
N ASN A 167 15.83 -10.66 6.21
CA ASN A 167 16.78 -9.68 5.62
C ASN A 167 18.28 -9.94 5.90
N SER A 168 18.61 -10.75 6.92
CA SER A 168 19.99 -11.12 7.29
C SER A 168 20.39 -12.53 6.83
N LEU A 169 19.48 -13.25 6.18
CA LEU A 169 19.65 -14.63 5.75
C LEU A 169 20.05 -14.69 4.26
N PRO A 170 20.74 -15.77 3.82
CA PRO A 170 20.96 -16.02 2.40
C PRO A 170 19.66 -15.93 1.59
N GLY A 171 19.69 -15.18 0.49
CA GLY A 171 18.53 -14.94 -0.38
C GLY A 171 17.60 -13.82 0.09
N GLU A 172 17.77 -13.30 1.32
CA GLU A 172 16.93 -12.25 1.92
C GLU A 172 15.40 -12.53 1.80
N PRO A 173 14.91 -13.71 2.22
CA PRO A 173 13.53 -14.13 1.96
C PRO A 173 12.50 -13.23 2.66
N ASP A 174 11.36 -13.04 2.01
CA ASP A 174 10.25 -12.21 2.50
C ASP A 174 9.50 -12.87 3.68
N ILE A 175 9.43 -14.21 3.71
CA ILE A 175 8.80 -15.00 4.79
C ILE A 175 9.80 -15.98 5.39
N VAL A 176 9.87 -16.00 6.72
CA VAL A 176 10.59 -17.02 7.48
C VAL A 176 9.75 -17.45 8.69
N ILE A 177 9.53 -18.76 8.84
CA ILE A 177 8.79 -19.35 9.98
C ILE A 177 9.52 -20.60 10.49
N PRO A 178 9.79 -20.75 11.79
CA PRO A 178 9.84 -19.67 12.79
C PRO A 178 11.08 -18.77 12.62
N GLU A 179 11.16 -17.65 13.36
CA GLU A 179 12.39 -16.84 13.43
C GLU A 179 13.57 -17.59 14.06
N SER A 180 13.32 -18.57 14.92
CA SER A 180 14.36 -19.45 15.49
C SER A 180 14.76 -20.58 14.55
N GLU A 181 15.92 -21.19 14.79
CA GLU A 181 16.30 -22.45 14.14
C GLU A 181 15.64 -23.67 14.84
N PRO A 182 15.30 -24.73 14.10
CA PRO A 182 15.40 -24.84 12.64
C PRO A 182 14.31 -24.03 11.93
N LYS A 183 14.65 -23.43 10.79
CA LYS A 183 13.66 -22.85 9.87
C LYS A 183 12.80 -23.95 9.28
N GLU A 184 11.49 -23.72 9.22
CA GLU A 184 10.51 -24.67 8.66
C GLU A 184 9.94 -24.15 7.34
N ILE A 185 9.63 -22.86 7.25
CA ILE A 185 9.14 -22.18 6.05
C ILE A 185 10.10 -21.07 5.66
N ILE A 186 10.44 -21.02 4.38
CA ILE A 186 11.09 -19.89 3.72
C ILE A 186 10.26 -19.51 2.50
N GLY A 187 10.12 -18.24 2.17
CA GLY A 187 9.32 -17.90 1.01
C GLY A 187 9.41 -16.46 0.55
N GLU A 188 8.74 -16.22 -0.57
CA GLU A 188 8.72 -14.95 -1.29
C GLU A 188 7.29 -14.45 -1.45
N ILE A 189 7.09 -13.14 -1.23
CA ILE A 189 5.80 -12.46 -1.40
C ILE A 189 5.95 -11.39 -2.46
N ARG A 190 5.26 -11.52 -3.59
CA ARG A 190 5.37 -10.52 -4.66
C ARG A 190 4.04 -10.16 -5.27
N VAL A 191 3.85 -8.86 -5.47
CA VAL A 191 2.91 -8.31 -6.44
C VAL A 191 3.56 -8.31 -7.82
N ILE A 192 2.99 -9.07 -8.75
CA ILE A 192 3.57 -9.40 -10.04
C ILE A 192 2.78 -8.70 -11.15
N GLN A 193 3.47 -7.88 -11.93
CA GLN A 193 2.89 -7.26 -13.12
C GLN A 193 2.92 -8.23 -14.29
N GLN A 194 1.88 -8.19 -15.13
CA GLN A 194 1.79 -9.07 -16.30
C GLN A 194 3.01 -9.00 -17.22
N LYS A 195 3.57 -7.78 -17.43
CA LYS A 195 4.74 -7.56 -18.30
C LYS A 195 6.02 -8.27 -17.83
N ASP A 196 6.17 -8.46 -16.51
CA ASP A 196 7.39 -9.01 -15.90
C ASP A 196 7.16 -10.42 -15.33
N LYS A 197 5.95 -10.99 -15.50
CA LYS A 197 5.57 -12.28 -14.89
C LYS A 197 6.57 -13.41 -15.17
N GLN A 198 7.01 -13.53 -16.42
CA GLN A 198 7.93 -14.59 -16.84
C GLN A 198 9.31 -14.46 -16.21
N LYS A 199 9.74 -13.22 -15.90
CA LYS A 199 10.96 -12.96 -15.15
C LYS A 199 10.76 -13.38 -13.69
N ARG A 200 9.68 -12.91 -13.05
CA ARG A 200 9.39 -13.21 -11.63
C ARG A 200 9.23 -14.71 -11.36
N PHE A 201 8.56 -15.45 -12.25
CA PHE A 201 8.42 -16.90 -12.11
C PHE A 201 9.75 -17.65 -12.22
N LYS A 202 10.72 -17.11 -12.98
CA LYS A 202 12.08 -17.67 -13.01
C LYS A 202 12.84 -17.35 -11.74
N GLU A 203 12.72 -16.13 -11.23
CA GLU A 203 13.34 -15.70 -9.97
C GLU A 203 12.90 -16.60 -8.81
N PHE A 204 11.60 -16.84 -8.64
CA PHE A 204 11.10 -17.75 -7.59
C PHE A 204 11.73 -19.14 -7.62
N ARG A 205 11.98 -19.68 -8.81
CA ARG A 205 12.60 -21.00 -8.94
C ARG A 205 14.09 -20.98 -8.60
N THR A 206 14.77 -19.88 -8.91
CA THR A 206 16.16 -19.68 -8.50
C THR A 206 16.25 -19.50 -6.99
N GLU A 207 15.36 -18.71 -6.40
CA GLU A 207 15.29 -18.43 -4.96
C GLU A 207 14.97 -19.71 -4.17
N ALA A 208 14.01 -20.51 -4.64
CA ALA A 208 13.72 -21.82 -4.07
C ALA A 208 14.96 -22.73 -4.07
N HIS A 209 15.68 -22.73 -5.20
CA HIS A 209 16.90 -23.53 -5.32
C HIS A 209 18.01 -23.09 -4.39
N GLU A 210 18.22 -21.79 -4.28
CA GLU A 210 19.19 -21.23 -3.34
C GLU A 210 18.77 -21.49 -1.89
N ALA A 211 17.48 -21.42 -1.55
CA ALA A 211 16.99 -21.72 -0.21
C ALA A 211 17.29 -23.17 0.19
N HIS A 212 16.97 -24.16 -0.67
CA HIS A 212 17.26 -25.58 -0.39
C HIS A 212 18.75 -25.92 -0.36
N GLN A 213 19.63 -25.07 -0.92
CA GLN A 213 21.07 -25.20 -0.75
C GLN A 213 21.60 -24.65 0.58
N ASN A 214 20.90 -23.67 1.17
CA ASN A 214 21.35 -22.96 2.37
C ASN A 214 20.65 -23.43 3.66
N PHE A 215 19.48 -24.05 3.55
CA PHE A 215 18.65 -24.47 4.67
C PHE A 215 18.21 -25.93 4.52
N ASP A 216 18.29 -26.69 5.62
CA ASP A 216 17.89 -28.09 5.65
C ASP A 216 16.42 -28.23 6.05
N ASN A 217 15.69 -29.16 5.42
CA ASN A 217 14.31 -29.56 5.76
C ASN A 217 13.29 -28.41 5.81
N ILE A 218 13.47 -27.39 4.99
CA ILE A 218 12.48 -26.32 4.80
C ILE A 218 11.41 -26.71 3.77
N HIS A 219 10.27 -26.02 3.83
CA HIS A 219 9.38 -25.84 2.68
C HIS A 219 9.55 -24.43 2.10
N PHE A 220 9.77 -24.35 0.80
CA PHE A 220 9.81 -23.08 0.07
C PHE A 220 8.43 -22.72 -0.50
N VAL A 221 7.89 -21.58 -0.08
CA VAL A 221 6.55 -21.12 -0.48
C VAL A 221 6.60 -19.82 -1.28
N VAL A 222 5.66 -19.66 -2.21
CA VAL A 222 5.48 -18.43 -2.97
C VAL A 222 4.07 -17.88 -2.74
N VAL A 223 4.00 -16.61 -2.39
CA VAL A 223 2.74 -15.85 -2.33
C VAL A 223 2.74 -14.84 -3.48
N ALA A 224 1.95 -15.12 -4.52
CA ALA A 224 1.92 -14.33 -5.75
C ALA A 224 0.61 -13.54 -5.85
N ASN A 225 0.70 -12.21 -5.89
CA ASN A 225 -0.42 -11.36 -6.27
C ASN A 225 -0.31 -10.99 -7.76
N LEU A 226 -1.14 -11.62 -8.58
CA LEU A 226 -1.23 -11.41 -10.05
C LEU A 226 -2.51 -10.67 -10.47
N GLY A 227 -3.32 -10.21 -9.51
CA GLY A 227 -4.67 -9.69 -9.75
C GLY A 227 -5.72 -10.77 -9.97
N ARG A 228 -6.94 -10.54 -9.49
CA ARG A 228 -8.05 -11.50 -9.54
C ARG A 228 -8.46 -11.85 -10.98
N GLN A 229 -8.65 -10.84 -11.83
CA GLN A 229 -9.08 -11.06 -13.22
C GLN A 229 -8.10 -11.94 -14.00
N TYR A 230 -6.79 -11.75 -13.80
CA TYR A 230 -5.78 -12.56 -14.46
C TYR A 230 -5.90 -14.04 -14.09
N LEU A 231 -6.13 -14.33 -12.81
CA LEU A 231 -6.30 -15.70 -12.31
C LEU A 231 -7.60 -16.34 -12.81
N GLU A 232 -8.67 -15.55 -12.95
CA GLU A 232 -9.94 -16.00 -13.53
C GLU A 232 -9.80 -16.33 -15.03
N ASP A 233 -9.10 -15.49 -15.79
CA ASP A 233 -8.90 -15.66 -17.24
C ASP A 233 -7.99 -16.85 -17.59
N HIS A 234 -6.96 -17.10 -16.79
CA HIS A 234 -5.93 -18.11 -17.08
C HIS A 234 -6.13 -19.42 -16.31
N GLY A 235 -6.89 -19.38 -15.21
CA GLY A 235 -7.05 -20.50 -14.31
C GLY A 235 -5.91 -20.64 -13.31
N ARG A 236 -6.25 -20.66 -12.02
CA ARG A 236 -5.31 -20.73 -10.90
C ARG A 236 -4.30 -21.89 -11.02
N GLU A 237 -4.75 -23.11 -11.30
CA GLU A 237 -3.87 -24.28 -11.43
C GLU A 237 -2.89 -24.17 -12.61
N THR A 238 -3.33 -23.57 -13.72
CA THR A 238 -2.45 -23.31 -14.86
C THR A 238 -1.34 -22.34 -14.46
N VAL A 239 -1.69 -21.27 -13.74
CA VAL A 239 -0.72 -20.28 -13.23
C VAL A 239 0.23 -20.90 -12.21
N ARG A 240 -0.25 -21.73 -11.29
CA ARG A 240 0.62 -22.49 -10.36
C ARG A 240 1.62 -23.34 -11.13
N GLY A 241 1.16 -24.10 -12.13
CA GLY A 241 2.02 -24.89 -13.00
C GLY A 241 3.04 -24.05 -13.79
N GLU A 242 2.74 -22.80 -14.14
CA GLU A 242 3.74 -21.91 -14.75
C GLU A 242 4.83 -21.48 -13.75
N ILE A 243 4.44 -21.15 -12.52
CA ILE A 243 5.34 -20.76 -11.43
C ILE A 243 6.25 -21.93 -11.07
N THR A 244 5.67 -23.10 -10.76
CA THR A 244 6.41 -24.32 -10.35
C THR A 244 7.06 -25.06 -11.51
N LYS A 245 6.90 -24.56 -12.75
CA LYS A 245 7.34 -25.26 -13.97
C LYS A 245 6.81 -26.69 -14.03
N GLN A 246 5.51 -26.86 -13.79
CA GLN A 246 4.81 -28.14 -13.74
C GLN A 246 5.45 -29.06 -12.68
N GLU A 247 5.63 -28.52 -11.47
CA GLU A 247 6.16 -29.25 -10.29
C GLU A 247 7.60 -29.76 -10.46
N THR A 248 8.35 -29.22 -11.42
CA THR A 248 9.77 -29.59 -11.62
C THR A 248 10.74 -28.66 -10.88
N SER A 249 10.25 -27.60 -10.25
CA SER A 249 11.04 -26.74 -9.36
C SER A 249 10.94 -27.18 -7.91
N GLU A 250 11.85 -26.67 -7.09
CA GLU A 250 11.90 -26.89 -5.63
C GLU A 250 10.96 -25.92 -4.87
N ILE A 251 9.84 -25.53 -5.48
CA ILE A 251 8.81 -24.71 -4.83
C ILE A 251 7.75 -25.68 -4.31
N ASP A 252 7.55 -25.73 -2.99
CA ASP A 252 6.62 -26.65 -2.34
C ASP A 252 5.16 -26.24 -2.49
N ALA A 253 4.86 -24.94 -2.43
CA ALA A 253 3.50 -24.43 -2.58
C ALA A 253 3.46 -23.02 -3.16
N VAL A 254 2.35 -22.73 -3.87
CA VAL A 254 2.05 -21.42 -4.44
C VAL A 254 0.65 -21.00 -4.01
N PHE A 255 0.56 -19.82 -3.41
CA PHE A 255 -0.68 -19.20 -2.95
C PHE A 255 -0.88 -17.87 -3.66
N PHE A 256 -2.14 -17.55 -3.94
CA PHE A 256 -2.53 -16.25 -4.45
C PHE A 256 -3.02 -15.32 -3.34
N HIS A 257 -3.14 -14.04 -3.66
CA HIS A 257 -3.52 -12.98 -2.73
C HIS A 257 -4.76 -13.21 -1.86
N ASP A 258 -5.72 -13.95 -2.39
CA ASP A 258 -7.00 -14.27 -1.80
C ASP A 258 -7.04 -15.64 -1.10
N GLU A 259 -5.90 -16.35 -1.02
CA GLU A 259 -5.81 -17.74 -0.53
C GLU A 259 -5.09 -17.84 0.83
N ARG A 260 -5.18 -16.80 1.65
CA ARG A 260 -4.57 -16.74 2.98
C ARG A 260 -5.00 -17.91 3.88
N GLU A 261 -6.29 -18.25 3.87
CA GLU A 261 -6.80 -19.39 4.64
C GLU A 261 -6.23 -20.73 4.16
N ASP A 262 -6.02 -20.88 2.86
CA ASP A 262 -5.44 -22.11 2.30
C ASP A 262 -3.95 -22.21 2.63
N PHE A 263 -3.25 -21.08 2.74
CA PHE A 263 -1.89 -21.04 3.30
C PHE A 263 -1.86 -21.60 4.72
N ILE A 264 -2.76 -21.14 5.60
CA ILE A 264 -2.84 -21.65 6.98
C ILE A 264 -3.11 -23.16 7.00
N LYS A 265 -4.10 -23.64 6.23
CA LYS A 265 -4.38 -25.08 6.14
C LYS A 265 -3.16 -25.88 5.68
N GLN A 266 -2.37 -25.32 4.76
CA GLN A 266 -1.15 -25.97 4.30
C GLN A 266 -0.09 -26.04 5.40
N LEU A 267 0.15 -24.95 6.14
CA LEU A 267 1.07 -24.94 7.29
C LEU A 267 0.67 -25.97 8.34
N GLU A 268 -0.63 -26.07 8.67
CA GLU A 268 -1.16 -27.06 9.60
C GLU A 268 -0.94 -28.50 9.09
N SER A 269 -1.13 -28.72 7.78
CA SER A 269 -0.91 -30.04 7.17
C SER A 269 0.56 -30.48 7.18
N TRP A 270 1.49 -29.52 7.08
CA TRP A 270 2.93 -29.75 7.21
C TRP A 270 3.38 -29.87 8.66
N GLY A 271 2.50 -29.57 9.62
CA GLY A 271 2.81 -29.61 11.05
C GLY A 271 3.74 -28.48 11.48
N VAL A 272 3.67 -27.32 10.80
CA VAL A 272 4.52 -26.16 11.11
C VAL A 272 4.24 -25.68 12.53
N THR A 273 5.30 -25.39 13.27
CA THR A 273 5.20 -25.00 14.68
C THR A 273 4.48 -23.66 14.85
N LYS A 274 3.42 -23.63 15.68
CA LYS A 274 2.80 -22.40 16.19
C LYS A 274 3.48 -21.98 17.50
N ASP A 275 3.74 -20.69 17.68
CA ASP A 275 4.17 -20.15 18.97
C ASP A 275 2.97 -20.09 19.91
N GLN A 276 2.96 -20.94 20.95
CA GLN A 276 1.97 -20.87 22.02
C GLN A 276 2.26 -19.68 22.95
N GLN A 277 2.15 -18.45 22.44
CA GLN A 277 2.13 -17.25 23.26
C GLN A 277 1.07 -16.26 22.77
N GLN A 278 -0.19 -16.55 23.11
CA GLN A 278 -1.18 -15.62 23.69
C GLN A 278 -2.54 -16.34 23.89
N SER A 279 -2.60 -17.32 24.80
CA SER A 279 -3.81 -17.56 25.60
C SER A 279 -3.46 -17.27 27.06
N LEU A 280 -3.56 -15.98 27.43
CA LEU A 280 -3.64 -15.54 28.82
C LEU A 280 -5.10 -15.32 29.23
N SER A 281 -6.07 -15.94 28.54
CA SER A 281 -7.49 -15.88 28.90
C SER A 281 -8.00 -17.11 29.64
N ASP A 282 -7.19 -18.14 29.87
CA ASP A 282 -7.61 -19.36 30.59
C ASP A 282 -6.99 -19.52 32.00
N LEU A 283 -6.32 -18.48 32.51
CA LEU A 283 -5.78 -18.46 33.87
C LEU A 283 -5.98 -17.08 34.52
N GLU A 284 -7.22 -16.71 34.81
CA GLU A 284 -7.63 -15.96 36.02
C GLU A 284 -9.15 -15.99 36.24
#